data_AF-A0A2R4JG75-F1
#
_entry.id   AF-A0A2R4JG75-F1
#
_cell.length_a   1.000
_cell.length_b   1.000
_cell.length_c   1.000
_cell.angle_alpha   90.00
_cell.angle_beta   90.00
_cell.angle_gamma   90.00
#
_symmetry.space_group_name_H-M   'P 1'
#
loop_
_entity.id
_entity.type
_entity.pdbx_description
1 polymer ?
#
loop_
_entity_poly.entity_id
_entity_poly.type
_entity_poly.pdbx_seq_one_letter_code
_entity_poly.pdbx_strand_id
1 'polypeptide(L)' 'MASPPGDGDRDGSPADPTPLPVVCGHCGARAADPPPVTWTCSVEHGVHRHFCGACARENLRAIEGRLDSNWW' A
#
# COMPACT_ATOMS: atom_id res chain seq x y z
N MET A 1 10.92 50.47 -17.97
CA MET A 1 11.90 49.38 -17.83
C MET A 1 12.09 49.12 -16.35
N ALA A 2 11.48 48.06 -15.82
CA ALA A 2 11.78 47.55 -14.49
C ALA A 2 11.39 46.07 -14.46
N SER A 3 12.38 45.21 -14.65
CA SER A 3 12.22 43.76 -14.49
C SER A 3 12.34 43.42 -12.99
N PRO A 4 11.47 42.57 -12.42
CA PRO A 4 11.68 42.07 -11.08
C PRO A 4 12.79 41.00 -11.05
N PRO A 5 13.54 40.87 -9.95
CA PRO A 5 14.55 39.81 -9.80
C PRO A 5 13.86 38.47 -9.53
N GLY A 6 14.39 37.42 -10.15
CA GLY A 6 14.01 36.05 -9.86
C GLY A 6 14.52 35.65 -8.49
N ASP A 7 13.61 35.31 -7.59
CA ASP A 7 13.91 34.64 -6.34
C ASP A 7 13.77 33.14 -6.60
N GLY A 8 14.90 32.50 -6.84
CA GLY A 8 15.01 31.05 -6.85
C GLY A 8 15.02 30.58 -5.40
N ASP A 9 13.92 30.01 -4.92
CA ASP A 9 13.93 29.32 -3.64
C ASP A 9 12.94 28.15 -3.68
N ARG A 10 13.53 26.96 -3.70
CA ARG A 10 13.12 25.70 -3.03
C ARG A 10 13.32 24.52 -3.96
N ASP A 11 14.58 24.11 -4.06
CA ASP A 11 14.92 22.71 -4.26
C ASP A 11 14.55 21.97 -2.96
N GLY A 12 13.25 21.79 -2.76
CA GLY A 12 12.71 20.91 -1.74
C GLY A 12 12.93 19.49 -2.23
N SER A 13 14.17 19.00 -2.06
CA SER A 13 14.49 17.59 -2.32
C SER A 13 13.51 16.75 -1.48
N PRO A 14 12.59 16.00 -2.10
CA PRO A 14 11.80 15.05 -1.33
C PRO A 14 12.82 14.03 -0.84
N ALA A 15 13.10 14.04 0.47
CA ALA A 15 13.85 12.97 1.10
C ALA A 15 13.20 11.67 0.62
N ASP A 16 13.93 10.90 -0.18
CA ASP A 16 13.44 9.66 -0.77
C ASP A 16 12.93 8.81 0.41
N PRO A 17 11.61 8.64 0.56
CA PRO A 17 11.09 7.94 1.71
C PRO A 17 11.50 6.49 1.50
N THR A 18 12.63 6.09 2.11
CA THR A 18 13.11 4.72 2.02
C THR A 18 11.93 3.85 2.41
N PRO A 19 11.37 3.07 1.47
CA PRO A 19 10.08 2.44 1.71
C PRO A 19 10.25 1.52 2.90
N LEU A 20 9.48 1.80 3.96
CA LEU A 20 9.48 0.95 5.13
C LEU A 20 9.14 -0.47 4.68
N PRO A 21 9.82 -1.50 5.22
CA PRO A 21 9.59 -2.87 4.80
C PRO A 21 8.12 -3.22 5.01
N VAL A 22 7.44 -3.58 3.92
CA VAL A 22 6.01 -3.94 3.96
C VAL A 22 5.85 -5.21 4.78
N VAL A 23 4.95 -5.20 5.77
CA VAL A 23 4.70 -6.35 6.65
C VAL A 23 3.27 -6.82 6.54
N CYS A 24 3.08 -8.14 6.61
CA CYS A 24 1.76 -8.76 6.57
C CYS A 24 1.03 -8.46 7.88
N GLY A 25 -0.13 -7.79 7.79
CA GLY A 25 -0.97 -7.46 8.93
C GLY A 25 -1.65 -8.66 9.59
N HIS A 26 -1.53 -9.87 9.04
CA HIS A 26 -2.07 -11.10 9.60
C HIS A 26 -0.98 -11.97 10.26
N CYS A 27 0.03 -12.40 9.48
CA CYS A 27 1.07 -13.32 9.95
C CYS A 27 2.42 -12.65 10.28
N GLY A 28 2.58 -11.36 10.03
CA GLY A 28 3.82 -10.63 10.30
C GLY A 28 4.96 -10.87 9.29
N ALA A 29 4.74 -11.66 8.23
CA ALA A 29 5.73 -11.87 7.17
C ALA A 29 6.21 -10.53 6.59
N ARG A 30 7.49 -10.44 6.22
CA ARG A 30 8.06 -9.24 5.59
C ARG A 30 8.12 -9.43 4.07
N ALA A 31 7.74 -8.41 3.31
CA ALA A 31 7.89 -8.39 1.87
C ALA A 31 9.38 -8.22 1.50
N ALA A 32 9.76 -8.76 0.35
CA ALA A 32 10.99 -8.35 -0.32
C ALA A 32 10.85 -6.90 -0.82
N ASP A 33 11.97 -6.26 -1.15
CA ASP A 33 11.99 -4.97 -1.83
C ASP A 33 12.44 -5.16 -3.29
N PRO A 34 11.58 -4.91 -4.30
CA PRO A 34 10.18 -4.48 -4.18
C PRO A 34 9.23 -5.62 -3.77
N PRO A 35 8.05 -5.31 -3.19
CA PRO A 35 7.07 -6.32 -2.82
C PRO A 35 6.61 -7.16 -4.01
N PRO A 36 6.52 -8.49 -3.90
CA PRO A 36 5.96 -9.33 -4.95
C PRO A 36 4.52 -8.92 -5.29
N VAL A 37 4.14 -9.01 -6.57
CA VAL A 37 2.78 -8.72 -7.07
C VAL A 37 1.68 -9.57 -6.43
N THR A 38 2.06 -10.64 -5.72
CA THR A 38 1.15 -11.51 -4.98
C THR A 38 0.69 -10.90 -3.67
N TRP A 39 1.29 -9.80 -3.21
CA TRP A 39 0.85 -9.07 -2.04
C TRP A 39 -0.39 -8.24 -2.34
N THR A 40 -1.29 -8.16 -1.39
CA THR A 40 -2.52 -7.37 -1.50
C THR A 40 -2.46 -6.21 -0.52
N CYS A 41 -2.85 -5.02 -0.96
CA CYS A 41 -3.09 -3.86 -0.10
C CYS A 41 -4.61 -3.73 0.09
N SER A 42 -5.04 -3.68 1.35
CA SER A 42 -6.42 -3.43 1.72
C SER A 42 -6.49 -2.17 2.57
N VAL A 43 -7.63 -1.46 2.52
CA VAL A 43 -7.87 -0.28 3.35
C VAL A 43 -8.95 -0.62 4.36
N GLU A 44 -8.58 -0.73 5.62
CA GLU A 44 -9.48 -1.05 6.73
C GLU A 44 -9.57 0.16 7.65
N HIS A 45 -10.78 0.70 7.85
CA HIS A 45 -10.99 1.89 8.67
C HIS A 45 -10.11 3.09 8.28
N GLY A 46 -9.79 3.22 6.98
CA GLY A 46 -8.89 4.25 6.45
C GLY A 46 -7.40 3.95 6.61
N VAL A 47 -7.03 2.80 7.16
CA VAL A 47 -5.65 2.37 7.35
C VAL A 47 -5.27 1.34 6.29
N HIS A 48 -4.16 1.59 5.59
CA HIS A 48 -3.60 0.63 4.65
C HIS A 48 -2.98 -0.55 5.40
N ARG A 49 -3.48 -1.75 5.13
CA ARG A 49 -2.95 -3.01 5.64
C ARG A 49 -2.53 -3.89 4.49
N HIS A 50 -1.30 -4.38 4.54
CA HIS A 50 -0.76 -5.27 3.53
C HIS A 50 -0.87 -6.72 3.98
N PHE A 51 -1.11 -7.62 3.04
CA PHE A 51 -1.20 -9.06 3.29
C PHE A 51 -0.34 -9.81 2.28
N CYS A 52 0.38 -10.84 2.75
CA CYS A 52 1.12 -11.72 1.86
C CYS A 52 0.15 -12.59 1.04
N GLY A 53 0.58 -13.10 -0.12
CA GLY A 53 -0.28 -13.85 -1.03
C GLY A 53 -0.94 -15.09 -0.41
N ALA A 54 -0.34 -15.72 0.60
CA ALA A 54 -0.95 -16.81 1.35
C ALA A 54 -2.16 -16.33 2.17
N CYS A 55 -1.95 -15.33 3.04
CA CYS A 55 -3.01 -14.78 3.89
C CYS A 55 -4.11 -14.10 3.07
N ALA A 56 -3.77 -13.43 1.98
CA ALA A 56 -4.75 -12.84 1.08
C ALA A 56 -5.68 -13.91 0.48
N ARG A 57 -5.14 -15.03 0.00
CA ARG A 57 -5.92 -16.14 -0.57
C ARG A 57 -6.77 -16.87 0.46
N GLU A 58 -6.27 -16.99 1.69
CA GLU A 58 -7.02 -17.61 2.79
C GLU A 58 -8.19 -16.73 3.24
N ASN A 59 -7.97 -15.41 3.32
CA ASN A 59 -9.01 -14.45 3.70
C ASN A 59 -10.09 -14.30 2.61
N LEU A 60 -9.71 -14.36 1.32
CA LEU A 60 -10.68 -14.39 0.21
C LEU A 60 -11.62 -15.60 0.31
N ARG A 61 -11.11 -16.79 0.64
CA ARG A 61 -11.94 -17.99 0.84
C ARG A 61 -12.94 -17.85 1.99
N ALA A 62 -12.56 -17.12 3.05
CA ALA A 62 -13.46 -16.85 4.17
C ALA A 62 -14.59 -15.87 3.82
N ILE A 63 -14.36 -14.94 2.87
CA ILE A 63 -15.36 -13.97 2.40
C ILE A 63 -16.28 -14.57 1.33
N GLU A 64 -15.77 -15.42 0.44
CA GLU A 64 -16.56 -16.13 -0.58
C GLU A 64 -17.68 -17.01 0.02
N GLY A 65 -17.48 -17.54 1.23
CA GLY A 65 -18.52 -18.28 1.95
C GLY A 65 -19.64 -17.41 2.55
N ARG A 66 -19.52 -16.08 2.50
CA ARG A 66 -20.45 -15.11 3.09
C ARG A 66 -21.04 -14.13 2.08
N LEU A 67 -20.60 -14.15 0.82
CA LEU A 67 -21.32 -13.45 -0.24
C LEU A 67 -22.58 -14.29 -0.55
N ASP A 68 -23.72 -13.86 -0.01
CA ASP A 68 -25.02 -14.40 -0.38
C ASP A 68 -25.10 -14.55 -1.90
N SER A 69 -25.52 -15.72 -2.35
CA SER A 69 -25.69 -16.08 -3.76
C SER A 69 -26.80 -15.27 -4.45
N ASN A 70 -27.16 -14.09 -3.94
CA ASN A 70 -28.25 -13.23 -4.39
C ASN A 70 -27.80 -12.19 -5.43
N TRP A 71 -26.66 -12.41 -6.10
CA TRP A 71 -26.16 -11.50 -7.15
C TRP A 71 -26.06 -12.16 -8.54
N TRP A 72 -26.64 -13.35 -8.75
CA TRP A 72 -26.98 -13.82 -10.09
C TRP A 72 -28.32 -13.27 -10.55
#